data_AF-A0A2N1UBU5-F1
#
_entry.id   AF-A0A2N1UBU5-F1
#
_cell.length_a   1.000
_cell.length_b   1.000
_cell.length_c   1.000
_cell.angle_alpha   90.00
_cell.angle_beta   90.00
_cell.angle_gamma   90.00
#
_symmetry.space_group_name_H-M   'P 1'
#
loop_
_entity.id
_entity.type
_entity.pdbx_description
1 polymer ?
#
loop_
_entity_poly.entity_id
_entity_poly.type
_entity_poly.pdbx_seq_one_letter_code
_entity_poly.pdbx_strand_id
1 'polypeptide(L)'
;MKRIQIPTGKCACCGSDYEKAAMAKHLISCQQKDNSVKKPETQKAGTFHIMVEGDGLPQYWLYLAAKTNAKLKQLDDFLRNIWLECCGHMSAFEIAGTRYYVTSDTELGGENMNIGLGKVLCVGTKFSHKYDFGSTTRLVLKVLSKQEDENTGQSIKLLARNNPPEIVCQLCGQPATELCTECVWSARKGIFCNKCAKSHEFHRDMFLPVVNSPRVGVCGYTG
;
A
#
# COMPACT_ATOMS: atom_id res chain seq x y z
N MET A 1 20.20 12.03 -11.69
CA MET A 1 19.07 11.09 -11.51
C MET A 1 17.79 11.80 -11.90
N LYS A 2 16.93 11.22 -12.76
CA LYS A 2 15.61 11.80 -13.05
C LYS A 2 14.78 11.76 -11.77
N ARG A 3 14.17 12.89 -11.40
CA ARG A 3 13.25 12.98 -10.25
C ARG A 3 12.02 12.13 -10.55
N ILE A 4 11.69 11.20 -9.67
CA ILE A 4 10.46 10.40 -9.79
C ILE A 4 9.27 11.34 -9.63
N GLN A 5 8.37 11.36 -10.62
CA GLN A 5 7.13 12.10 -10.54
C GLN A 5 6.16 11.35 -9.63
N ILE A 6 5.63 12.04 -8.62
CA ILE A 6 4.62 11.50 -7.71
C ILE A 6 3.26 11.87 -8.30
N PRO A 7 2.43 10.91 -8.73
CA PRO A 7 1.12 11.22 -9.26
C PRO A 7 0.22 11.79 -8.14
N THR A 8 -0.76 12.59 -8.54
CA THR A 8 -1.91 12.92 -7.71
C THR A 8 -2.70 11.65 -7.39
N GLY A 9 -3.65 11.73 -6.47
CA GLY A 9 -4.53 10.61 -6.20
C GLY A 9 -5.90 11.03 -5.78
N LYS A 10 -6.83 10.08 -5.92
CA LYS A 10 -8.25 10.30 -5.75
C LYS A 10 -8.65 10.12 -4.29
N CYS A 11 -9.39 11.10 -3.76
CA CYS A 11 -10.06 10.97 -2.47
C CYS A 11 -11.30 10.09 -2.61
N ALA A 12 -11.42 9.06 -1.76
CA ALA A 12 -12.58 8.16 -1.76
C ALA A 12 -13.86 8.83 -1.20
N CYS A 13 -13.74 9.96 -0.50
CA CYS A 13 -14.88 10.68 0.08
C CYS A 13 -15.54 11.64 -0.93
N CYS A 14 -14.74 12.46 -1.63
CA CYS A 14 -15.27 13.49 -2.54
C CYS A 14 -14.97 13.23 -4.03
N GLY A 15 -14.18 12.19 -4.36
CA GLY A 15 -13.83 11.83 -5.73
C GLY A 15 -12.82 12.76 -6.42
N SER A 16 -12.42 13.86 -5.77
CA SER A 16 -11.46 14.83 -6.32
C SER A 16 -10.00 14.36 -6.17
N ASP A 17 -9.14 14.81 -7.08
CA ASP A 17 -7.71 14.49 -7.08
C ASP A 17 -6.88 15.53 -6.33
N TYR A 18 -5.91 15.06 -5.53
CA TYR A 18 -4.97 15.90 -4.80
C TYR A 18 -3.55 15.37 -4.91
N GLU A 19 -2.58 16.27 -4.80
CA GLU A 19 -1.19 15.88 -4.58
C GLU A 19 -1.04 15.12 -3.26
N LYS A 20 -0.10 14.17 -3.20
CA LYS A 20 0.18 13.38 -2.00
C LYS A 20 0.35 14.24 -0.75
N ALA A 21 1.16 15.30 -0.82
CA ALA A 21 1.43 16.19 0.31
C ALA A 21 0.18 16.96 0.78
N ALA A 22 -0.73 17.28 -0.15
CA ALA A 22 -1.99 17.97 0.14
C ALA A 22 -3.09 17.02 0.64
N MET A 23 -3.07 15.75 0.22
CA MET A 23 -4.10 14.75 0.54
C MET A 23 -4.31 14.59 2.05
N ALA A 24 -3.23 14.53 2.83
CA ALA A 24 -3.32 14.42 4.29
C ALA A 24 -4.14 15.56 4.93
N LYS A 25 -3.89 16.80 4.50
CA LYS A 25 -4.62 17.99 4.98
C LYS A 25 -6.06 17.99 4.49
N HIS A 26 -6.28 17.62 3.23
CA HIS A 26 -7.60 17.53 2.64
C HIS A 26 -8.51 16.57 3.41
N LEU A 27 -8.02 15.36 3.72
CA LEU A 27 -8.80 14.31 4.38
C LEU A 27 -9.37 14.75 5.73
N ILE A 28 -8.63 15.55 6.50
CA ILE A 28 -9.10 16.12 7.78
C ILE A 28 -10.41 16.90 7.56
N SER A 29 -10.43 17.82 6.59
CA SER A 29 -11.62 18.63 6.30
C SER A 29 -12.73 17.86 5.57
N CYS A 30 -12.36 16.88 4.75
CA CYS A 30 -13.31 16.14 3.93
C CYS A 30 -14.15 15.15 4.76
N GLN A 31 -13.54 14.54 5.78
CA GLN A 31 -14.21 13.57 6.65
C GLN A 31 -15.04 14.24 7.75
N GLN A 32 -14.70 15.47 8.15
CA GLN A 32 -15.48 16.25 9.12
C GLN A 32 -16.89 16.62 8.64
N LYS A 33 -17.17 16.49 7.33
CA LYS A 33 -18.52 16.71 6.78
C LYS A 33 -19.47 15.54 7.03
N ASP A 34 -18.95 14.40 7.50
CA ASP A 34 -19.74 13.24 7.95
C ASP A 34 -20.06 13.43 9.45
N ASN A 35 -21.12 14.19 9.74
CA ASN A 35 -21.48 14.73 11.07
C ASN A 35 -22.00 13.70 12.10
N SER A 36 -21.71 12.40 11.94
CA SER A 36 -22.17 11.32 12.83
C SER A 36 -21.06 10.76 13.73
N VAL A 37 -20.15 11.61 14.20
CA VAL A 37 -19.08 11.19 15.12
C VAL A 37 -19.63 11.14 16.54
N LYS A 38 -19.95 9.93 17.01
CA LYS A 38 -20.28 9.70 18.41
C LYS A 38 -19.03 9.82 19.27
N LYS A 39 -19.16 10.48 20.43
CA LYS A 39 -18.06 10.63 21.38
C LYS A 39 -17.66 9.25 21.92
N PRO A 40 -16.35 8.92 21.96
CA PRO A 40 -15.92 7.63 22.47
C PRO A 40 -16.16 7.51 23.97
N GLU A 41 -16.53 6.31 24.43
CA GLU A 41 -16.62 5.98 25.87
C GLU A 41 -15.24 5.93 26.54
N THR A 42 -14.16 5.77 25.77
CA THR A 42 -12.78 5.72 26.28
C THR A 42 -11.80 6.48 25.38
N GLN A 43 -10.83 7.17 25.97
CA GLN A 43 -9.74 7.86 25.23
C GLN A 43 -8.89 6.91 24.35
N LYS A 44 -9.01 5.59 24.54
CA LYS A 44 -8.31 4.57 23.74
C LYS A 44 -9.01 4.27 22.41
N ALA A 45 -10.32 4.50 22.30
CA ALA A 45 -11.04 4.34 21.05
C ALA A 45 -10.68 5.44 20.05
N GLY A 46 -10.84 5.14 18.76
CA GLY A 46 -10.65 6.11 17.69
C GLY A 46 -10.14 5.49 16.40
N THR A 47 -9.93 6.35 15.42
CA THR A 47 -9.46 5.98 14.09
C THR A 47 -8.08 6.59 13.84
N PHE A 48 -7.10 5.77 13.51
CA PHE A 48 -5.82 6.23 12.97
C PHE A 48 -5.94 6.56 11.50
N HIS A 49 -5.35 7.69 11.10
CA HIS A 49 -5.08 7.98 9.69
C HIS A 49 -3.65 7.60 9.37
N ILE A 50 -3.48 6.59 8.52
CA ILE A 50 -2.21 5.97 8.21
C ILE A 50 -1.88 6.27 6.74
N MET A 51 -0.70 6.84 6.49
CA MET A 51 -0.13 6.93 5.15
C MET A 51 0.71 5.68 4.89
N VAL A 52 0.56 5.10 3.71
CA VAL A 52 1.29 3.92 3.22
C VAL A 52 2.01 4.29 1.94
N GLU A 53 3.27 3.93 1.80
CA GLU A 53 4.10 4.19 0.62
C GLU A 53 4.92 2.94 0.28
N GLY A 54 5.19 2.70 -1.02
CA GLY A 54 6.19 1.72 -1.42
C GLY A 54 7.61 2.20 -1.06
N ASP A 55 8.42 1.36 -0.41
CA ASP A 55 9.78 1.75 -0.03
C ASP A 55 10.65 1.99 -1.28
N GLY A 56 11.27 3.17 -1.36
CA GLY A 56 11.98 3.63 -2.56
C GLY A 56 11.09 3.89 -3.78
N LEU A 57 9.77 3.76 -3.65
CA LEU A 57 8.79 3.89 -4.73
C LEU A 57 7.69 4.91 -4.34
N PRO A 58 8.04 6.20 -4.16
CA PRO A 58 7.14 7.22 -3.62
C PRO A 58 5.93 7.52 -4.51
N GLN A 59 5.95 7.09 -5.77
CA GLN A 59 4.84 7.19 -6.70
C GLN A 59 3.66 6.28 -6.34
N TYR A 60 3.89 5.22 -5.55
CA TYR A 60 2.85 4.34 -5.04
C TYR A 60 2.52 4.74 -3.60
N TRP A 61 1.28 5.18 -3.36
CA TRP A 61 0.86 5.58 -2.03
C TRP A 61 -0.65 5.43 -1.78
N LEU A 62 -0.98 5.18 -0.51
CA LEU A 62 -2.35 5.07 0.00
C LEU A 62 -2.52 5.90 1.28
N TYR A 63 -3.74 6.32 1.54
CA TYR A 63 -4.18 6.81 2.85
C TYR A 63 -5.30 5.91 3.36
N LEU A 64 -5.16 5.47 4.60
CA LEU A 64 -6.09 4.54 5.26
C LEU A 64 -6.65 5.16 6.54
N ALA A 65 -7.90 4.84 6.84
CA ALA A 65 -8.48 4.95 8.17
C ALA A 65 -8.45 3.56 8.80
N ALA A 66 -7.92 3.42 10.01
CA ALA A 66 -7.85 2.15 10.72
C ALA A 66 -8.26 2.32 12.18
N LYS A 67 -9.27 1.58 12.64
CA LYS A 67 -9.74 1.63 14.02
C LYS A 67 -8.65 1.18 14.99
N THR A 68 -8.56 1.80 16.17
CA THR A 68 -7.53 1.47 17.16
C THR A 68 -7.68 0.05 17.71
N ASN A 69 -8.88 -0.53 17.68
CA ASN A 69 -9.13 -1.92 18.05
C ASN A 69 -8.91 -2.93 16.91
N ALA A 70 -8.72 -2.47 15.67
CA ALA A 70 -8.37 -3.36 14.57
C ALA A 70 -7.04 -4.05 14.88
N LYS A 71 -6.83 -5.27 14.43
CA LYS A 71 -5.58 -6.00 14.62
C LYS A 71 -4.58 -5.68 13.52
N LEU A 72 -3.27 -5.82 13.80
CA LEU A 72 -2.25 -5.78 12.75
C LEU A 72 -2.57 -6.76 11.61
N LYS A 73 -3.13 -7.93 11.93
CA LYS A 73 -3.51 -8.92 10.92
C LYS A 73 -4.56 -8.36 9.95
N GLN A 74 -5.52 -7.59 10.44
CA GLN A 74 -6.53 -6.98 9.57
C GLN A 74 -5.90 -5.93 8.65
N LEU A 75 -4.87 -5.21 9.10
CA LEU A 75 -4.12 -4.28 8.27
C LEU A 75 -3.29 -5.01 7.20
N ASP A 76 -2.65 -6.12 7.57
CA ASP A 76 -1.97 -7.01 6.62
C ASP A 76 -2.94 -7.52 5.55
N ASP A 77 -4.04 -8.14 5.97
CA ASP A 77 -5.06 -8.70 5.07
C ASP A 77 -5.61 -7.62 4.13
N PHE A 78 -5.84 -6.40 4.63
CA PHE A 78 -6.32 -5.27 3.84
C PHE A 78 -5.29 -4.84 2.79
N LEU A 79 -4.03 -4.63 3.17
CA LEU A 79 -2.95 -4.24 2.25
C LEU A 79 -2.73 -5.30 1.17
N ARG A 80 -2.75 -6.57 1.56
CA ARG A 80 -2.61 -7.71 0.65
C ARG A 80 -3.71 -7.72 -0.39
N ASN A 81 -4.96 -7.65 0.05
CA ASN A 81 -6.12 -7.68 -0.84
C ASN A 81 -6.09 -6.56 -1.89
N ILE A 82 -5.71 -5.33 -1.51
CA ILE A 82 -5.82 -4.20 -2.44
C ILE A 82 -4.52 -3.88 -3.22
N TRP A 83 -3.38 -4.48 -2.85
CA TRP A 83 -2.08 -4.03 -3.34
C TRP A 83 -0.95 -5.04 -3.44
N LEU A 84 -1.00 -6.21 -2.79
CA LEU A 84 0.19 -7.08 -2.68
C LEU A 84 -0.06 -8.56 -2.95
N GLU A 85 -1.28 -9.07 -2.76
CA GLU A 85 -1.50 -10.53 -2.75
C GLU A 85 -1.29 -11.16 -4.12
N CYS A 86 -0.55 -12.27 -4.17
CA CYS A 86 -0.41 -13.09 -5.38
C CYS A 86 -0.59 -14.59 -5.11
N CYS A 87 0.07 -15.15 -4.09
CA CYS A 87 0.16 -16.61 -3.88
C CYS A 87 0.19 -17.07 -2.41
N GLY A 88 -0.28 -16.26 -1.47
CA GLY A 88 -0.38 -16.60 -0.05
C GLY A 88 0.92 -16.50 0.74
N HIS A 89 1.89 -15.68 0.29
CA HIS A 89 3.19 -15.57 0.95
C HIS A 89 3.13 -15.02 2.38
N MET A 90 4.21 -15.23 3.12
CA MET A 90 4.39 -14.67 4.45
C MET A 90 4.57 -13.14 4.42
N SER A 91 4.16 -12.52 5.52
CA SER A 91 4.35 -11.09 5.76
C SER A 91 4.74 -10.81 7.20
N ALA A 92 5.33 -9.62 7.41
CA ALA A 92 5.66 -9.12 8.73
C ALA A 92 5.57 -7.59 8.79
N PHE A 93 5.15 -7.06 9.95
CA PHE A 93 5.40 -5.68 10.33
C PHE A 93 6.65 -5.58 11.19
N GLU A 94 7.37 -4.46 11.10
CA GLU A 94 8.43 -4.09 12.04
C GLU A 94 8.09 -2.73 12.66
N ILE A 95 7.81 -2.73 13.97
CA ILE A 95 7.34 -1.57 14.73
C ILE A 95 8.23 -1.43 15.96
N ALA A 96 8.93 -0.30 16.09
CA ALA A 96 9.82 -0.02 17.23
C ALA A 96 10.83 -1.15 17.56
N GLY A 97 11.34 -1.83 16.52
CA GLY A 97 12.29 -2.95 16.66
C GLY A 97 11.64 -4.32 16.88
N THR A 98 10.34 -4.38 17.20
CA THR A 98 9.60 -5.64 17.32
C THR A 98 9.05 -6.07 15.96
N ARG A 99 9.25 -7.35 15.61
CA ARG A 99 8.67 -7.96 14.41
C ARG A 99 7.38 -8.70 14.75
N TYR A 100 6.37 -8.47 13.93
CA TYR A 100 5.05 -9.08 14.02
C TYR A 100 4.78 -9.91 12.77
N TYR A 101 4.76 -11.24 12.88
CA TYR A 101 4.56 -12.14 11.76
C TYR A 101 3.09 -12.53 11.59
N VAL A 102 2.71 -12.85 10.35
CA VAL A 102 1.37 -13.38 10.03
C VAL A 102 1.13 -14.76 10.64
N THR A 103 2.20 -15.53 10.83
CA THR A 103 2.17 -16.85 11.49
C THR A 103 2.27 -16.71 13.01
N SER A 104 1.73 -17.71 13.72
CA SER A 104 1.91 -17.88 15.17
C SER A 104 3.15 -18.68 15.54
N ASP A 105 3.98 -19.04 14.56
CA ASP A 105 5.19 -19.82 14.78
C ASP A 105 6.19 -19.06 15.65
N THR A 106 6.43 -19.60 16.84
CA THR A 106 7.29 -19.01 17.87
C THR A 106 8.78 -19.16 17.56
N GLU A 107 9.17 -20.05 16.65
CA GLU A 107 10.57 -20.31 16.31
C GLU A 107 11.21 -19.16 15.52
N LEU A 108 10.41 -18.35 14.84
CA LEU A 108 10.90 -17.23 14.03
C LEU A 108 11.41 -16.03 14.84
N GLY A 109 11.22 -16.03 16.17
CA GLY A 109 11.58 -14.94 17.06
C GLY A 109 10.79 -13.66 16.73
N GLY A 110 9.68 -13.43 17.43
CA GLY A 110 8.84 -12.26 17.24
C GLY A 110 7.45 -12.46 17.83
N GLU A 111 6.58 -11.48 17.64
CA GLU A 111 5.19 -11.54 18.04
C GLU A 111 4.30 -11.89 16.82
N ASN A 112 3.05 -12.27 17.07
CA ASN A 112 2.08 -12.48 16.01
C ASN A 112 1.25 -11.21 15.75
N MET A 113 0.62 -11.12 14.58
CA MET A 113 -0.23 -9.98 14.21
C MET A 113 -1.60 -9.94 14.92
N ASN A 114 -1.87 -10.80 15.90
CA ASN A 114 -3.14 -10.86 16.66
C ASN A 114 -3.20 -9.81 17.80
N ILE A 115 -2.64 -8.62 17.55
CA ILE A 115 -2.58 -7.51 18.49
C ILE A 115 -3.26 -6.27 17.90
N GLY A 116 -3.99 -5.54 18.74
CA GLY A 116 -4.71 -4.32 18.32
C GLY A 116 -3.75 -3.18 17.97
N LEU A 117 -4.05 -2.42 16.92
CA LEU A 117 -3.25 -1.29 16.42
C LEU A 117 -2.97 -0.27 17.53
N GLY A 118 -3.98 0.07 18.33
CA GLY A 118 -3.87 1.03 19.43
C GLY A 118 -2.98 0.59 20.60
N LYS A 119 -2.52 -0.67 20.62
CA LYS A 119 -1.53 -1.15 21.60
C LYS A 119 -0.09 -0.91 21.17
N VAL A 120 0.16 -0.84 19.86
CA VAL A 120 1.52 -0.83 19.27
C VAL A 120 1.80 0.43 18.46
N LEU A 121 0.76 1.19 18.10
CA LEU A 121 0.87 2.43 17.31
C LEU A 121 0.38 3.64 18.11
N CYS A 122 1.05 4.77 17.90
CA CYS A 122 0.60 6.10 18.30
C CYS A 122 0.81 7.10 17.15
N VAL A 123 0.30 8.32 17.30
CA VAL A 123 0.52 9.37 16.29
C VAL A 123 2.01 9.63 16.13
N GLY A 124 2.49 9.66 14.89
CA GLY A 124 3.90 9.84 14.58
C GLY A 124 4.69 8.53 14.42
N THR A 125 4.16 7.38 14.86
CA THR A 125 4.82 6.08 14.66
C THR A 125 5.08 5.85 13.18
N LYS A 126 6.35 5.64 12.84
CA LYS A 126 6.79 5.13 11.54
C LYS A 126 7.12 3.65 11.70
N PHE A 127 6.67 2.84 10.77
CA PHE A 127 6.87 1.40 10.80
C PHE A 127 6.93 0.84 9.37
N SER A 128 7.35 -0.40 9.22
CA SER A 128 7.45 -1.04 7.91
C SER A 128 6.64 -2.31 7.83
N HIS A 129 6.28 -2.68 6.60
CA HIS A 129 5.65 -3.95 6.26
C HIS A 129 6.45 -4.62 5.15
N LYS A 130 6.59 -5.93 5.23
CA LYS A 130 7.19 -6.77 4.20
C LYS A 130 6.18 -7.84 3.82
N TYR A 131 5.98 -8.03 2.52
CA TYR A 131 5.23 -9.16 1.97
C TYR A 131 6.14 -9.92 1.02
N ASP A 132 6.10 -11.26 1.15
CA ASP A 132 6.97 -12.23 0.46
C ASP A 132 8.45 -12.08 0.85
N PHE A 133 9.02 -13.04 1.58
CA PHE A 133 10.42 -12.96 2.01
C PHE A 133 11.42 -13.39 0.91
N GLY A 134 10.96 -14.02 -0.16
CA GLY A 134 11.79 -14.37 -1.32
C GLY A 134 11.89 -13.21 -2.31
N SER A 135 10.74 -12.63 -2.68
CA SER A 135 10.66 -11.46 -3.58
C SER A 135 9.96 -10.28 -2.89
N THR A 136 10.67 -9.69 -1.92
CA THR A 136 10.07 -8.75 -0.97
C THR A 136 9.58 -7.46 -1.59
N THR A 137 8.27 -7.25 -1.47
CA THR A 137 7.67 -5.92 -1.55
C THR A 137 7.68 -5.30 -0.16
N ARG A 138 8.29 -4.12 -0.04
CA ARG A 138 8.42 -3.40 1.23
C ARG A 138 7.59 -2.13 1.20
N LEU A 139 6.81 -1.91 2.26
CA LEU A 139 6.05 -0.70 2.47
C LEU A 139 6.54 0.05 3.69
N VAL A 140 6.47 1.38 3.63
CA VAL A 140 6.69 2.27 4.76
C VAL A 140 5.35 2.89 5.16
N LEU A 141 5.03 2.83 6.45
CA LEU A 141 3.79 3.34 7.00
C LEU A 141 4.06 4.40 8.06
N LYS A 142 3.17 5.40 8.13
CA LYS A 142 3.22 6.43 9.17
C LYS A 142 1.82 6.76 9.66
N VAL A 143 1.63 6.73 10.98
CA VAL A 143 0.42 7.27 11.61
C VAL A 143 0.50 8.80 11.62
N LEU A 144 -0.39 9.45 10.89
CA LEU A 144 -0.40 10.91 10.72
C LEU A 144 -1.23 11.62 11.79
N SER A 145 -2.38 11.05 12.13
CA SER A 145 -3.31 11.60 13.12
C SER A 145 -4.16 10.49 13.72
N LYS A 146 -4.82 10.82 14.82
CA LYS A 146 -5.87 9.99 15.43
C LYS A 146 -7.11 10.86 15.58
N GLN A 147 -8.25 10.38 15.08
CA GLN A 147 -9.55 10.95 15.35
C GLN A 147 -10.19 10.18 16.50
N GLU A 148 -10.71 10.89 17.49
CA GLU A 148 -11.47 10.30 18.59
C GLU A 148 -12.89 10.00 18.12
N ASP A 149 -13.20 8.72 17.99
CA ASP A 149 -14.52 8.22 17.60
C ASP A 149 -14.76 6.83 18.21
N GLU A 150 -16.01 6.37 18.15
CA GLU A 150 -16.32 5.00 18.47
C GLU A 150 -15.65 4.03 17.47
N ASN A 151 -15.20 2.88 17.97
CA ASN A 151 -14.67 1.80 17.15
C ASN A 151 -15.80 0.99 16.47
N THR A 152 -16.77 1.68 15.88
CA THR A 152 -17.91 1.10 15.15
C THR A 152 -17.67 1.13 13.64
N GLY A 153 -18.33 0.23 12.92
CA GLY A 153 -18.20 0.12 11.46
C GLY A 153 -16.97 -0.68 11.00
N GLN A 154 -16.49 -0.38 9.79
CA GLN A 154 -15.39 -1.12 9.15
C GLN A 154 -14.06 -0.87 9.87
N SER A 155 -13.31 -1.95 10.16
CA SER A 155 -12.04 -1.85 10.88
C SER A 155 -10.98 -1.04 10.13
N ILE A 156 -10.92 -1.17 8.80
CA ILE A 156 -9.95 -0.47 7.94
C ILE A 156 -10.63 -0.05 6.65
N LYS A 157 -10.43 1.21 6.24
CA LYS A 157 -11.03 1.82 5.06
C LYS A 157 -9.98 2.56 4.24
N LEU A 158 -10.05 2.43 2.91
CA LEU A 158 -9.26 3.23 1.98
C LEU A 158 -9.83 4.65 1.92
N LEU A 159 -8.99 5.66 2.18
CA LEU A 159 -9.35 7.07 2.12
C LEU A 159 -8.89 7.73 0.82
N ALA A 160 -7.72 7.33 0.33
CA ALA A 160 -7.20 7.78 -0.95
C ALA A 160 -6.16 6.81 -1.50
N ARG A 161 -6.02 6.79 -2.82
CA ARG A 161 -4.99 6.05 -3.55
C ARG A 161 -4.46 6.92 -4.68
N ASN A 162 -3.15 6.85 -4.92
CA ASN A 162 -2.53 7.51 -6.05
C ASN A 162 -3.16 7.06 -7.38
N ASN A 163 -3.25 7.96 -8.35
CA ASN A 163 -3.51 7.58 -9.73
C ASN A 163 -2.34 6.74 -10.24
N PRO A 164 -2.58 5.76 -11.15
CA PRO A 164 -1.51 4.94 -11.70
C PRO A 164 -0.35 5.82 -12.19
N PRO A 165 0.91 5.54 -11.80
CA PRO A 165 2.04 6.28 -12.30
C PRO A 165 2.11 6.20 -13.83
N GLU A 166 2.53 7.29 -14.46
CA GLU A 166 2.77 7.28 -15.90
C GLU A 166 3.99 6.42 -16.21
N ILE A 167 3.72 5.24 -16.75
CA ILE A 167 4.74 4.29 -17.18
C ILE A 167 4.65 4.20 -18.69
N VAL A 168 5.76 4.49 -19.37
CA VAL A 168 5.83 4.52 -20.83
C VAL A 168 6.62 3.34 -21.37
N CYS A 169 6.24 2.91 -22.57
CA CYS A 169 6.93 1.89 -23.34
C CYS A 169 8.36 2.33 -23.62
N GLN A 170 9.33 1.48 -23.27
CA GLN A 170 10.75 1.79 -23.41
C GLN A 170 11.25 1.71 -24.88
N LEU A 171 10.39 1.29 -25.81
CA LEU A 171 10.68 1.26 -27.25
C LEU A 171 10.10 2.46 -28.00
N CYS A 172 8.84 2.81 -27.75
CA CYS A 172 8.13 3.81 -28.56
C CYS A 172 7.55 5.00 -27.78
N GLY A 173 7.66 5.02 -26.44
CA GLY A 173 7.20 6.13 -25.60
C GLY A 173 5.68 6.20 -25.36
N GLN A 174 4.88 5.36 -26.00
CA GLN A 174 3.43 5.25 -25.73
C GLN A 174 3.16 4.67 -24.33
N PRO A 175 1.96 4.86 -23.74
CA PRO A 175 1.62 4.27 -22.45
C PRO A 175 1.88 2.76 -22.42
N ALA A 176 2.60 2.31 -21.40
CA ALA A 176 2.88 0.90 -21.20
C ALA A 176 1.68 0.20 -20.58
N THR A 177 1.47 -1.04 -20.99
CA THR A 177 0.38 -1.89 -20.51
C THR A 177 0.90 -3.18 -19.90
N GLU A 178 2.11 -3.59 -20.30
CA GLU A 178 2.68 -4.89 -19.97
C GLU A 178 4.17 -4.74 -19.72
N LEU A 179 4.72 -5.63 -18.91
CA LEU A 179 6.15 -5.76 -18.69
C LEU A 179 6.56 -7.23 -18.78
N CYS A 180 7.72 -7.49 -19.37
CA CYS A 180 8.35 -8.81 -19.39
C CYS A 180 9.26 -8.93 -18.17
N THR A 181 8.91 -9.82 -17.24
CA THR A 181 9.63 -9.99 -15.97
C THR A 181 11.09 -10.39 -16.19
N GLU A 182 11.36 -11.26 -17.17
CA GLU A 182 12.71 -11.71 -17.51
C GLU A 182 13.60 -10.56 -18.04
N CYS A 183 13.05 -9.70 -18.90
CA CYS A 183 13.77 -8.54 -19.40
C CYS A 183 14.04 -7.51 -18.30
N VAL A 184 13.06 -7.26 -17.43
CA VAL A 184 13.25 -6.37 -16.27
C VAL A 184 14.32 -6.93 -15.32
N TRP A 185 14.27 -8.22 -15.01
CA TRP A 185 15.25 -8.90 -14.15
C TRP A 185 16.66 -8.81 -14.71
N SER A 186 16.80 -9.02 -16.03
CA SER A 186 18.07 -8.89 -16.76
C SER A 186 18.52 -7.43 -16.99
N ALA A 187 17.88 -6.44 -16.33
CA ALA A 187 18.14 -5.01 -16.48
C ALA A 187 18.06 -4.49 -17.93
N ARG A 188 17.25 -5.14 -18.78
CA ARG A 188 16.98 -4.75 -20.17
C ARG A 188 15.70 -3.93 -20.25
N LYS A 189 15.43 -3.39 -21.45
CA LYS A 189 14.12 -2.81 -21.76
C LYS A 189 13.07 -3.91 -21.65
N GLY A 190 12.20 -3.81 -20.64
CA GLY A 190 11.20 -4.82 -20.32
C GLY A 190 9.79 -4.25 -20.17
N ILE A 191 9.60 -2.94 -20.31
CA ILE A 191 8.29 -2.28 -20.15
C ILE A 191 7.78 -1.84 -21.52
N PHE A 192 6.58 -2.31 -21.89
CA PHE A 192 6.07 -2.21 -23.25
C PHE A 192 4.60 -1.78 -23.30
N CYS A 193 4.23 -1.10 -24.39
CA CYS A 193 2.83 -1.01 -24.78
C CYS A 193 2.41 -2.31 -25.47
N ASN A 194 1.11 -2.56 -25.58
CA ASN A 194 0.57 -3.80 -26.14
C ASN A 194 1.12 -4.15 -27.55
N LYS A 195 1.35 -3.15 -28.41
CA LYS A 195 1.93 -3.37 -29.75
C LYS A 195 3.36 -3.89 -29.66
N CYS A 196 4.20 -3.22 -28.86
CA CYS A 196 5.60 -3.60 -28.68
C CYS A 196 5.75 -4.93 -27.92
N ALA A 197 4.85 -5.22 -26.98
CA ALA A 197 4.80 -6.50 -26.27
C ALA A 197 4.52 -7.66 -27.23
N LYS A 198 3.55 -7.52 -28.15
CA LYS A 198 3.24 -8.54 -29.17
C LYS A 198 4.39 -8.80 -30.15
N SER A 199 5.16 -7.78 -30.46
CA SER A 199 6.36 -7.89 -31.30
C SER A 199 7.59 -8.42 -30.54
N HIS A 200 7.51 -8.59 -29.22
CA HIS A 200 8.57 -9.20 -28.44
C HIS A 200 8.46 -10.72 -28.56
N GLU A 201 9.34 -11.32 -29.36
CA GLU A 201 9.26 -12.76 -29.68
C GLU A 201 9.72 -13.68 -28.54
N PHE A 202 10.42 -13.13 -27.54
CA PHE A 202 10.97 -13.87 -26.40
C PHE A 202 10.05 -13.80 -25.18
N HIS A 203 10.14 -14.80 -24.30
CA HIS A 203 9.52 -14.78 -22.96
C HIS A 203 8.02 -14.46 -22.96
N ARG A 204 7.25 -14.98 -23.93
CA ARG A 204 5.82 -14.67 -24.07
C ARG A 204 5.02 -14.96 -22.79
N ASP A 205 5.39 -16.00 -22.05
CA ASP A 205 4.75 -16.40 -20.79
C ASP A 205 5.23 -15.59 -19.57
N MET A 206 6.20 -14.69 -19.76
CA MET A 206 6.78 -13.84 -18.70
C MET A 206 6.19 -12.42 -18.70
N PHE A 207 5.14 -12.17 -19.47
CA PHE A 207 4.47 -10.88 -19.47
C PHE A 207 3.48 -10.76 -18.32
N LEU A 208 3.58 -9.65 -17.58
CA LEU A 208 2.63 -9.25 -16.55
C LEU A 208 2.06 -7.86 -16.86
N PRO A 209 0.81 -7.58 -16.45
CA PRO A 209 0.23 -6.27 -16.64
C PRO A 209 0.97 -5.22 -15.81
N VAL A 210 1.08 -4.02 -16.36
CA VAL A 210 1.48 -2.84 -15.60
C VAL A 210 0.31 -2.41 -14.72
N VAL A 211 0.48 -2.49 -13.41
CA VAL A 211 -0.57 -2.20 -12.42
C VAL A 211 -0.13 -1.15 -11.43
N ASN A 212 -1.12 -0.50 -10.80
CA ASN A 212 -0.87 0.56 -9.82
C ASN A 212 -0.50 -0.02 -8.44
N SER A 213 0.65 -0.68 -8.33
CA SER A 213 1.12 -1.30 -7.09
C SER A 213 2.65 -1.33 -7.03
N PRO A 214 3.24 -1.23 -5.83
CA PRO A 214 4.68 -1.41 -5.65
C PRO A 214 5.16 -2.85 -5.92
N ARG A 215 4.25 -3.82 -6.08
CA ARG A 215 4.55 -5.21 -6.47
C ARG A 215 4.46 -5.47 -7.97
N VAL A 216 4.22 -4.44 -8.79
CA VAL A 216 4.12 -4.58 -10.25
C VAL A 216 5.31 -5.36 -10.82
N GLY A 217 5.02 -6.43 -11.57
CA GLY A 217 6.04 -7.27 -12.21
C GLY A 217 6.70 -8.33 -11.33
N VAL A 218 6.18 -8.60 -10.13
CA VAL A 218 6.76 -9.56 -9.18
C VAL A 218 5.84 -10.78 -9.01
N CYS A 219 6.41 -11.99 -9.03
CA CYS A 219 5.74 -13.24 -8.64
C CYS A 219 4.35 -13.47 -9.29
N GLY A 220 4.21 -13.15 -10.58
CA GLY A 220 2.94 -13.33 -11.28
C GLY A 220 1.82 -12.37 -10.86
N TYR A 221 2.11 -11.35 -10.06
CA TYR A 221 1.11 -10.41 -9.55
C TYR A 221 0.49 -9.58 -10.69
N THR A 222 -0.83 -9.58 -10.76
CA THR A 222 -1.61 -8.95 -11.84
C THR A 222 -2.52 -7.81 -11.40
N GLY A 223 -2.44 -7.37 -10.13
CA GLY A 223 -3.24 -6.26 -9.59
C GLY A 223 -4.24 -6.68 -8.53
#